data_AF-A0AAX7SMX6-F1
#
_entry.id   AF-A0AAX7SMX6-F1
#
_cell.length_a   1.000
_cell.length_b   1.000
_cell.length_c   1.000
_cell.angle_alpha   90.00
_cell.angle_beta   90.00
_cell.angle_gamma   90.00
#
_symmetry.space_group_name_H-M   'P 1'
#
loop_
_entity.id
_entity.type
_entity.pdbx_description
1 polymer ?
#
loop_
_entity_poly.entity_id
_entity_poly.type
_entity_poly.pdbx_seq_one_letter_code
_entity_poly.pdbx_strand_id
1 'polypeptide(L)'
;LCICTFDCLTKYHFFFFFSFFLSGHLASQVLVRNRRANQMFEELKAGNLERECVEEICDHEEAREVFEQPDKTVYCKGTRMSRTAKNINLIRKCQCISGQGNGVNYEGDISITQSGRVCQHWRHSFPHPIFREYNTSEPGSNLKENFCRNPDHRPEGPWCFTKDPSVQKETCRVPICGEDFVPPTVATKPQKPIVCLPNYGIEYNGDLSVTIGGHTCLPWSLPEVKTLSRDKEFIPEVQLQTNKCRNPDSDSEGPWCYVRIAGNITMDYCDLQLCDDPLLGPEQTTVTEGRERSVLGQARKNLFSPRTFGQGEDDCGQRPLFEKISKKDQNEAELVQSYGRIVGGDDAEVGSAPWQVMLYKRSPQELLCGASLISDQWILTAAHCILYPPWNKNFTINDILVRLGKHNRAQFERNIEKIVAIDEIIVHPKYNWKENLNRDIALLHMRRPVTFTDKIHPICLPSKPVAKFLMSEGFKGRVTGWGNLKESWNPAVRNLPSVLQQIHLPIVDQNICRSSTSVKITDNMFCAGYKPDDNHRGDACEGDSGGPFVMKYPAENRWYQIGIVSWGEGCDRDGKYGFYTHLFRMTRWIGKVIEKMGGSEDE
;
A
#
# COMPACT_ATOMS: atom_id res chain seq x y z
N LEU A 1 -23.07 51.98 -14.48
CA LEU A 1 -23.90 53.02 -15.11
C LEU A 1 -25.37 52.67 -14.90
N CYS A 2 -26.03 53.31 -13.94
CA CYS A 2 -27.30 54.05 -14.12
C CYS A 2 -27.80 54.47 -12.74
N ILE A 3 -27.78 55.78 -12.57
CA ILE A 3 -28.09 56.57 -11.40
C ILE A 3 -29.59 56.88 -11.44
N CYS A 4 -30.26 56.86 -10.29
CA CYS A 4 -31.35 57.81 -9.99
C CYS A 4 -31.47 57.99 -8.47
N THR A 5 -30.80 59.04 -8.02
CA THR A 5 -31.02 59.81 -6.80
C THR A 5 -32.41 60.44 -6.77
N PHE A 6 -33.03 60.57 -5.59
CA PHE A 6 -33.69 61.82 -5.21
C PHE A 6 -33.87 61.93 -3.68
N ASP A 7 -33.26 62.98 -3.14
CA ASP A 7 -33.36 63.53 -1.79
C ASP A 7 -34.81 63.88 -1.37
N CYS A 8 -35.12 63.80 -0.06
CA CYS A 8 -35.28 65.00 0.78
C CYS A 8 -35.75 64.71 2.22
N LEU A 9 -34.94 65.19 3.17
CA LEU A 9 -35.32 66.04 4.31
C LEU A 9 -36.20 65.49 5.47
N THR A 10 -35.48 65.25 6.59
CA THR A 10 -35.66 65.84 7.94
C THR A 10 -36.66 65.28 8.98
N LYS A 11 -36.01 64.89 10.10
CA LYS A 11 -36.24 65.24 11.52
C LYS A 11 -37.04 64.27 12.44
N TYR A 12 -36.29 63.73 13.40
CA TYR A 12 -36.58 63.56 14.85
C TYR A 12 -37.91 62.92 15.29
N HIS A 13 -37.88 61.71 15.86
CA HIS A 13 -37.81 61.49 17.31
C HIS A 13 -37.83 59.97 17.65
N PHE A 14 -37.13 59.62 18.71
CA PHE A 14 -36.88 58.27 19.21
C PHE A 14 -38.03 57.75 20.12
N PHE A 15 -38.18 56.42 20.14
CA PHE A 15 -38.80 55.51 21.14
C PHE A 15 -40.33 55.42 21.30
N PHE A 16 -40.93 54.29 20.88
CA PHE A 16 -41.34 53.14 21.74
C PHE A 16 -42.15 52.12 20.91
N PHE A 17 -41.55 50.99 20.51
CA PHE A 17 -42.31 49.81 20.06
C PHE A 17 -42.53 48.89 21.27
N PHE A 18 -43.74 48.86 21.80
CA PHE A 18 -44.20 47.75 22.63
C PHE A 18 -44.46 46.55 21.71
N SER A 19 -43.59 45.55 21.75
CA SER A 19 -43.90 44.23 21.19
C SER A 19 -44.95 43.55 22.08
N PHE A 20 -46.18 43.45 21.60
CA PHE A 20 -47.19 42.55 22.16
C PHE A 20 -46.87 41.11 21.73
N PHE A 21 -45.83 40.52 22.31
CA PHE A 21 -45.67 39.05 22.30
C PHE A 21 -46.26 38.50 23.59
N LEU A 22 -47.36 37.74 23.46
CA LEU A 22 -47.87 36.90 24.55
C LEU A 22 -46.79 35.90 24.97
N SER A 23 -46.58 35.75 26.29
CA SER A 23 -45.67 34.74 26.82
C SER A 23 -46.19 33.33 26.50
N GLY A 24 -45.26 32.39 26.27
CA GLY A 24 -45.59 31.02 25.83
C GLY A 24 -46.60 30.29 26.72
N HIS A 25 -46.67 30.62 28.01
CA HIS A 25 -47.67 30.05 28.92
C HIS A 25 -49.11 30.55 28.70
N LEU A 26 -49.30 31.79 28.24
CA LEU A 26 -50.61 32.31 27.86
C LEU A 26 -51.06 31.79 26.48
N ALA A 27 -50.12 31.57 25.55
CA ALA A 27 -50.43 30.98 24.25
C ALA A 27 -50.91 29.52 24.34
N SER A 28 -50.37 28.73 25.28
CA SER A 28 -50.77 27.33 25.51
C SER A 28 -52.17 27.17 26.09
N GLN A 29 -52.75 28.20 26.70
CA GLN A 29 -54.13 28.17 27.23
C GLN A 29 -55.19 28.60 26.20
N VAL A 30 -54.78 29.29 25.12
CA VAL A 30 -55.71 29.83 24.09
C VAL A 30 -55.84 28.90 22.88
N LEU A 31 -54.87 28.02 22.62
CA LEU A 31 -54.87 27.10 21.47
C LEU A 31 -54.78 25.64 21.91
N VAL A 32 -55.88 25.11 22.47
CA VAL A 32 -56.04 23.65 22.58
C VAL A 32 -56.33 23.13 21.16
N ARG A 33 -55.31 22.58 20.50
CA ARG A 33 -55.47 21.94 19.19
C ARG A 33 -55.97 20.51 19.38
N ASN A 34 -57.08 20.18 18.72
CA ASN A 34 -57.65 18.83 18.75
C ASN A 34 -56.79 17.86 17.93
N ARG A 35 -56.74 16.60 18.37
CA ARG A 35 -56.09 15.51 17.64
C ARG A 35 -56.67 15.35 16.24
N ARG A 36 -55.84 15.02 15.25
CA ARG A 36 -56.32 14.74 13.90
C ARG A 36 -56.87 13.32 13.77
N ALA A 37 -56.25 12.35 14.46
CA ALA A 37 -56.63 10.94 14.44
C ALA A 37 -58.06 10.66 14.93
N ASN A 38 -58.72 9.70 14.27
CA ASN A 38 -60.06 9.18 14.56
C ASN A 38 -61.17 10.24 14.48
N GLN A 39 -61.08 11.20 13.55
CA GLN A 39 -62.15 12.14 13.26
C GLN A 39 -62.99 11.69 12.06
N MET A 40 -64.30 11.90 12.11
CA MET A 40 -65.29 11.38 11.14
C MET A 40 -65.08 11.81 9.66
N PHE A 41 -64.11 12.67 9.38
CA PHE A 41 -63.76 13.22 8.05
C PHE A 41 -62.25 13.46 7.91
N GLU A 42 -61.45 12.63 8.58
CA GLU A 42 -59.99 12.75 8.59
C GLU A 42 -59.37 12.68 7.19
N GLU A 43 -59.82 11.75 6.35
CA GLU A 43 -59.34 11.52 4.97
C GLU A 43 -59.60 12.68 3.99
N LEU A 44 -60.38 13.70 4.38
CA LEU A 44 -60.59 14.91 3.56
C LEU A 44 -59.50 15.98 3.81
N LYS A 45 -58.60 15.77 4.76
CA LYS A 45 -57.51 16.69 5.08
C LYS A 45 -56.23 16.22 4.41
N ALA A 46 -55.46 17.15 3.83
CA ALA A 46 -54.13 16.83 3.33
C ALA A 46 -53.23 16.34 4.46
N GLY A 47 -52.55 15.21 4.22
CA GLY A 47 -51.65 14.55 5.17
C GLY A 47 -50.58 15.52 5.69
N ASN A 48 -50.29 15.44 6.99
CA ASN A 48 -49.32 16.32 7.64
C ASN A 48 -48.38 15.52 8.56
N LEU A 49 -47.12 15.38 8.13
CA LEU A 49 -46.10 14.60 8.82
C LEU A 49 -45.94 14.94 10.30
N GLU A 50 -45.94 16.24 10.62
CA GLU A 50 -45.68 16.71 11.98
C GLU A 50 -46.86 16.38 12.89
N ARG A 51 -48.09 16.53 12.40
CA ARG A 51 -49.28 16.26 13.20
C ARG A 51 -49.65 14.79 13.32
N GLU A 52 -49.56 14.03 12.24
CA GLU A 52 -50.06 12.65 12.20
C GLU A 52 -49.01 11.64 12.66
N CYS A 53 -47.73 11.83 12.34
CA CYS A 53 -46.67 10.84 12.63
C CYS A 53 -45.60 11.30 13.64
N VAL A 54 -45.54 12.59 14.00
CA VAL A 54 -44.56 13.11 14.98
C VAL A 54 -45.23 13.45 16.31
N GLU A 55 -46.37 14.14 16.27
CA GLU A 55 -47.19 14.44 17.45
C GLU A 55 -48.10 13.26 17.85
N GLU A 56 -48.51 12.43 16.88
CA GLU A 56 -49.43 11.29 17.06
C GLU A 56 -48.80 9.97 16.54
N ILE A 57 -49.46 8.83 16.85
CA ILE A 57 -49.04 7.51 16.35
C ILE A 57 -49.78 7.25 15.04
N CYS A 58 -49.07 7.32 13.91
CA CYS A 58 -49.68 7.03 12.62
C CYS A 58 -49.60 5.56 12.19
N ASP A 59 -50.60 5.12 11.43
CA ASP A 59 -50.61 3.82 10.76
C ASP A 59 -50.02 3.86 9.33
N HIS A 60 -50.07 2.73 8.63
CA HIS A 60 -49.43 2.60 7.33
C HIS A 60 -50.14 3.42 6.23
N GLU A 61 -51.46 3.60 6.31
CA GLU A 61 -52.22 4.35 5.29
C GLU A 61 -52.03 5.86 5.51
N GLU A 62 -52.06 6.32 6.76
CA GLU A 62 -51.78 7.72 7.12
C GLU A 62 -50.35 8.14 6.73
N ALA A 63 -49.35 7.26 6.95
CA ALA A 63 -47.99 7.51 6.49
C ALA A 63 -47.90 7.54 4.95
N ARG A 64 -48.73 6.80 4.23
CA ARG A 64 -48.74 6.79 2.75
C ARG A 64 -49.26 8.10 2.19
N GLU A 65 -50.31 8.66 2.79
CA GLU A 65 -50.93 9.92 2.39
C GLU A 65 -50.00 11.12 2.56
N VAL A 66 -49.16 11.14 3.59
CA VAL A 66 -48.21 12.23 3.85
C VAL A 66 -47.09 12.31 2.80
N PHE A 67 -46.64 11.16 2.27
CA PHE A 67 -45.41 11.12 1.47
C PHE A 67 -45.63 11.02 -0.04
N GLU A 68 -46.86 10.77 -0.52
CA GLU A 68 -47.31 10.66 -1.93
C GLU A 68 -46.44 9.80 -2.89
N GLN A 69 -45.34 9.23 -2.40
CA GLN A 69 -44.38 8.40 -3.12
C GLN A 69 -43.99 7.22 -2.20
N PRO A 70 -44.13 5.97 -2.67
CA PRO A 70 -43.86 4.77 -1.89
C PRO A 70 -42.38 4.63 -1.44
N ASP A 71 -41.46 5.42 -1.98
CA ASP A 71 -40.02 5.31 -1.72
C ASP A 71 -39.53 6.05 -0.46
N LYS A 72 -40.36 6.84 0.22
CA LYS A 72 -39.95 7.58 1.44
C LYS A 72 -40.46 6.99 2.76
N THR A 73 -41.26 5.93 2.74
CA THR A 73 -41.70 5.16 3.93
C THR A 73 -40.76 4.00 4.26
N VAL A 74 -39.45 4.14 4.02
CA VAL A 74 -38.47 3.10 4.37
C VAL A 74 -38.02 3.28 5.82
N TYR A 75 -38.75 2.63 6.73
CA TYR A 75 -38.35 2.43 8.13
C TYR A 75 -37.29 1.32 8.23
N CYS A 76 -36.40 1.38 9.22
CA CYS A 76 -35.47 0.29 9.52
C CYS A 76 -36.25 -0.95 9.94
N LYS A 77 -36.33 -1.93 9.03
CA LYS A 77 -37.04 -3.19 9.26
C LYS A 77 -36.54 -3.84 10.56
N GLY A 78 -37.45 -4.26 11.44
CA GLY A 78 -37.13 -5.03 12.65
C GLY A 78 -36.80 -4.24 13.93
N THR A 79 -37.03 -2.92 13.97
CA THR A 79 -36.93 -2.14 15.22
C THR A 79 -38.27 -2.16 15.99
N ARG A 80 -38.29 -2.72 17.21
CA ARG A 80 -39.51 -2.82 18.07
C ARG A 80 -39.59 -1.74 19.15
N MET A 81 -39.14 -0.52 18.86
CA MET A 81 -38.99 0.52 19.89
C MET A 81 -40.05 1.61 19.82
N SER A 82 -40.40 2.14 21.00
CA SER A 82 -41.29 3.29 21.14
C SER A 82 -40.63 4.54 20.57
N ARG A 83 -41.38 5.26 19.72
CA ARG A 83 -40.92 6.44 18.99
C ARG A 83 -41.04 7.65 19.91
N THR A 84 -39.93 8.35 20.12
CA THR A 84 -39.86 9.59 20.90
C THR A 84 -39.16 10.66 20.08
N ALA A 85 -39.42 11.94 20.36
CA ALA A 85 -38.75 13.05 19.68
C ALA A 85 -37.20 12.95 19.72
N LYS A 86 -36.64 12.30 20.75
CA LYS A 86 -35.19 12.11 20.91
C LYS A 86 -34.60 11.03 20.00
N ASN A 87 -35.34 9.95 19.68
CA ASN A 87 -34.80 8.80 18.95
C ASN A 87 -35.34 8.67 17.51
N ILE A 88 -36.35 9.46 17.12
CA ILE A 88 -37.02 9.34 15.82
C ILE A 88 -36.08 9.59 14.63
N ASN A 89 -35.12 10.51 14.75
CA ASN A 89 -34.14 10.77 13.68
C ASN A 89 -33.09 9.65 13.54
N LEU A 90 -32.71 9.02 14.66
CA LEU A 90 -31.76 7.91 14.70
C LEU A 90 -32.38 6.63 14.11
N ILE A 91 -33.66 6.40 14.42
CA ILE A 91 -34.47 5.29 13.89
C ILE A 91 -34.84 5.52 12.41
N ARG A 92 -35.02 6.76 11.95
CA ARG A 92 -35.24 7.06 10.52
C ARG A 92 -34.01 6.79 9.66
N LYS A 93 -32.80 6.89 10.23
CA LYS A 93 -31.52 6.73 9.51
C LYS A 93 -30.81 5.38 9.79
N CYS A 94 -31.45 4.47 10.53
CA CYS A 94 -30.87 3.18 10.93
C CYS A 94 -29.51 3.27 11.64
N GLN A 95 -29.28 4.33 12.42
CA GLN A 95 -27.99 4.60 13.07
C GLN A 95 -27.82 3.91 14.43
N CYS A 96 -28.72 3.00 14.81
CA CYS A 96 -28.66 2.23 16.05
C CYS A 96 -29.30 0.85 15.88
N ILE A 97 -28.93 -0.11 16.74
CA ILE A 97 -29.51 -1.45 16.78
C ILE A 97 -30.65 -1.50 17.81
N SER A 98 -31.70 -2.28 17.52
CA SER A 98 -32.71 -2.62 18.55
C SER A 98 -32.07 -3.53 19.58
N GLY A 99 -32.36 -3.37 20.88
CA GLY A 99 -31.74 -4.15 21.97
C GLY A 99 -31.93 -5.69 21.89
N GLN A 100 -32.71 -6.20 20.93
CA GLN A 100 -32.89 -7.63 20.62
C GLN A 100 -32.47 -8.00 19.19
N GLY A 101 -31.98 -7.04 18.40
CA GLY A 101 -31.60 -7.25 16.99
C GLY A 101 -30.10 -7.41 16.82
N ASN A 102 -29.69 -8.28 15.90
CA ASN A 102 -28.28 -8.51 15.54
C ASN A 102 -27.68 -7.41 14.63
N GLY A 103 -28.40 -6.30 14.38
CA GLY A 103 -27.87 -5.16 13.65
C GLY A 103 -27.64 -5.36 12.15
N VAL A 104 -28.35 -6.29 11.50
CA VAL A 104 -28.29 -6.50 10.04
C VAL A 104 -28.65 -5.21 9.27
N ASN A 105 -29.65 -4.48 9.75
CA ASN A 105 -30.12 -3.24 9.13
C ASN A 105 -29.40 -2.00 9.67
N TYR A 106 -28.27 -2.14 10.37
CA TYR A 106 -27.51 -1.01 10.88
C TYR A 106 -26.82 -0.27 9.73
N GLU A 107 -27.08 1.04 9.60
CA GLU A 107 -26.50 1.91 8.57
C GLU A 107 -25.73 3.10 9.17
N GLY A 108 -25.36 3.03 10.45
CA GLY A 108 -24.54 4.06 11.09
C GLY A 108 -23.12 4.18 10.54
N ASP A 109 -22.37 5.14 11.08
CA ASP A 109 -21.06 5.60 10.61
C ASP A 109 -19.89 5.15 11.51
N ILE A 110 -20.13 4.24 12.46
CA ILE A 110 -19.08 3.67 13.30
C ILE A 110 -18.09 2.90 12.42
N SER A 111 -16.81 3.29 12.50
CA SER A 111 -15.71 2.73 11.70
C SER A 111 -14.53 2.28 12.57
N ILE A 112 -14.79 2.01 13.85
CA ILE A 112 -13.81 1.58 14.84
C ILE A 112 -14.35 0.33 15.56
N THR A 113 -13.51 -0.69 15.70
CA THR A 113 -13.85 -1.94 16.39
C THR A 113 -13.93 -1.75 17.90
N GLN A 114 -14.45 -2.74 18.62
CA GLN A 114 -14.56 -2.70 20.08
C GLN A 114 -13.22 -2.51 20.82
N SER A 115 -12.10 -2.92 20.21
CA SER A 115 -10.74 -2.75 20.76
C SER A 115 -10.04 -1.49 20.28
N GLY A 116 -10.71 -0.64 19.49
CA GLY A 116 -10.14 0.60 18.98
C GLY A 116 -9.37 0.47 17.67
N ARG A 117 -9.49 -0.64 16.93
CA ARG A 117 -8.89 -0.79 15.59
C ARG A 117 -9.72 -0.07 14.54
N VAL A 118 -9.05 0.55 13.58
CA VAL A 118 -9.71 1.23 12.45
C VAL A 118 -10.21 0.20 11.44
N CYS A 119 -11.45 0.34 11.00
CA CYS A 119 -12.04 -0.52 9.99
C CYS A 119 -11.41 -0.27 8.60
N GLN A 120 -11.17 -1.36 7.89
CA GLN A 120 -10.88 -1.39 6.47
C GLN A 120 -12.16 -1.04 5.70
N HIS A 121 -11.99 -0.29 4.62
CA HIS A 121 -13.08 0.07 3.73
C HIS A 121 -13.56 -1.16 2.96
N TRP A 122 -14.87 -1.35 2.86
CA TRP A 122 -15.49 -2.56 2.29
C TRP A 122 -15.10 -2.82 0.83
N ARG A 123 -14.84 -1.74 0.09
CA ARG A 123 -14.38 -1.83 -1.30
C ARG A 123 -12.87 -2.06 -1.46
N HIS A 124 -12.08 -2.03 -0.39
CA HIS A 124 -10.64 -2.23 -0.48
C HIS A 124 -10.32 -3.72 -0.33
N SER A 125 -9.25 -4.16 -1.01
CA SER A 125 -8.74 -5.53 -0.93
C SER A 125 -7.52 -5.68 -0.02
N PHE A 126 -7.11 -4.58 0.63
CA PHE A 126 -5.91 -4.52 1.47
C PHE A 126 -6.22 -3.94 2.86
N PRO A 127 -5.67 -4.53 3.95
CA PRO A 127 -4.83 -5.73 3.98
C PRO A 127 -5.56 -7.06 3.68
N HIS A 128 -6.89 -7.09 3.87
CA HIS A 128 -7.68 -8.33 3.74
C HIS A 128 -8.52 -8.34 2.46
N PRO A 129 -8.64 -9.48 1.76
CA PRO A 129 -9.36 -9.56 0.50
C PRO A 129 -10.87 -9.73 0.76
N ILE A 130 -11.65 -8.65 0.65
CA ILE A 130 -13.09 -8.66 0.97
C ILE A 130 -13.93 -9.33 -0.14
N PHE A 131 -13.53 -9.14 -1.39
CA PHE A 131 -14.28 -9.57 -2.58
C PHE A 131 -14.48 -11.08 -2.72
N ARG A 132 -13.70 -11.89 -2.00
CA ARG A 132 -13.88 -13.34 -1.98
C ARG A 132 -15.17 -13.74 -1.27
N GLU A 133 -15.66 -12.88 -0.38
CA GLU A 133 -16.77 -13.18 0.51
C GLU A 133 -18.00 -12.31 0.25
N TYR A 134 -17.82 -11.05 -0.17
CA TYR A 134 -18.93 -10.10 -0.35
C TYR A 134 -18.78 -9.28 -1.63
N ASN A 135 -19.88 -9.14 -2.36
CA ASN A 135 -19.97 -8.24 -3.52
C ASN A 135 -20.55 -6.89 -3.10
N THR A 136 -19.67 -5.91 -2.84
CA THR A 136 -20.07 -4.56 -2.41
C THR A 136 -20.77 -3.74 -3.51
N SER A 137 -20.77 -4.24 -4.76
CA SER A 137 -21.37 -3.57 -5.91
C SER A 137 -22.80 -4.03 -6.20
N GLU A 138 -23.39 -4.90 -5.36
CA GLU A 138 -24.75 -5.38 -5.55
C GLU A 138 -25.80 -4.27 -5.33
N PRO A 139 -26.82 -4.17 -6.21
CA PRO A 139 -27.94 -3.26 -6.00
C PRO A 139 -28.63 -3.54 -4.65
N GLY A 140 -28.59 -2.57 -3.73
CA GLY A 140 -29.15 -2.71 -2.38
C GLY A 140 -28.13 -3.02 -1.27
N SER A 141 -26.84 -3.15 -1.58
CA SER A 141 -25.80 -3.34 -0.57
C SER A 141 -25.62 -2.09 0.32
N ASN A 142 -25.65 -2.28 1.65
CA ASN A 142 -25.36 -1.24 2.63
C ASN A 142 -23.88 -1.17 3.05
N LEU A 143 -23.01 -1.96 2.39
CA LEU A 143 -21.57 -2.02 2.62
C LEU A 143 -20.86 -0.80 1.99
N LYS A 144 -21.00 0.36 2.66
CA LYS A 144 -20.42 1.64 2.25
C LYS A 144 -19.25 2.03 3.15
N GLU A 145 -18.30 2.74 2.56
CA GLU A 145 -17.11 3.24 3.27
C GLU A 145 -16.39 2.14 4.06
N ASN A 146 -15.98 2.44 5.29
CA ASN A 146 -15.41 1.51 6.26
C ASN A 146 -16.31 1.33 7.50
N PHE A 147 -17.62 1.51 7.35
CA PHE A 147 -18.54 1.45 8.48
C PHE A 147 -18.86 0.02 8.90
N CYS A 148 -19.04 -0.23 10.19
CA CYS A 148 -19.39 -1.56 10.69
C CYS A 148 -20.76 -2.02 10.18
N ARG A 149 -20.84 -3.27 9.70
CA ARG A 149 -22.06 -3.86 9.11
C ARG A 149 -22.19 -5.31 9.56
N ASN A 150 -23.36 -5.91 9.34
CA ASN A 150 -23.58 -7.33 9.64
C ASN A 150 -24.17 -8.07 8.42
N PRO A 151 -23.42 -8.21 7.32
CA PRO A 151 -23.93 -8.83 6.09
C PRO A 151 -24.17 -10.34 6.22
N ASP A 152 -23.53 -11.01 7.18
CA ASP A 152 -23.61 -12.46 7.40
C ASP A 152 -24.48 -12.84 8.62
N HIS A 153 -25.27 -11.90 9.13
CA HIS A 153 -26.30 -12.13 10.16
C HIS A 153 -25.75 -12.70 11.47
N ARG A 154 -24.49 -12.39 11.82
CA ARG A 154 -23.82 -12.84 13.03
C ARG A 154 -24.58 -12.48 14.31
N PRO A 155 -24.69 -13.39 15.28
CA PRO A 155 -25.34 -13.08 16.56
C PRO A 155 -24.56 -12.06 17.40
N GLU A 156 -23.23 -11.95 17.20
CA GLU A 156 -22.37 -11.01 17.93
C GLU A 156 -22.58 -9.54 17.52
N GLY A 157 -23.32 -9.29 16.44
CA GLY A 157 -23.65 -7.94 15.96
C GLY A 157 -22.75 -7.44 14.83
N PRO A 158 -22.83 -6.13 14.50
CA PRO A 158 -22.04 -5.53 13.43
C PRO A 158 -20.53 -5.63 13.66
N TRP A 159 -19.81 -5.86 12.57
CA TRP A 159 -18.37 -6.03 12.53
C TRP A 159 -17.78 -5.35 11.30
N CYS A 160 -16.46 -5.28 11.23
CA CYS A 160 -15.76 -4.83 10.03
C CYS A 160 -14.47 -5.62 9.82
N PHE A 161 -13.95 -5.62 8.60
CA PHE A 161 -12.55 -5.96 8.36
C PHE A 161 -11.67 -4.89 9.02
N THR A 162 -10.51 -5.25 9.55
CA THR A 162 -9.64 -4.27 10.22
C THR A 162 -8.48 -3.85 9.32
N LYS A 163 -7.94 -2.64 9.52
CA LYS A 163 -6.66 -2.23 8.89
C LYS A 163 -5.43 -2.96 9.48
N ASP A 164 -5.59 -3.77 10.51
CA ASP A 164 -4.53 -4.58 11.12
C ASP A 164 -4.37 -5.90 10.35
N PRO A 165 -3.21 -6.16 9.71
CA PRO A 165 -2.98 -7.39 8.95
C PRO A 165 -3.05 -8.67 9.80
N SER A 166 -2.91 -8.55 11.12
CA SER A 166 -2.96 -9.70 12.05
C SER A 166 -4.38 -10.07 12.47
N VAL A 167 -5.35 -9.16 12.34
CA VAL A 167 -6.75 -9.37 12.74
C VAL A 167 -7.66 -9.12 11.54
N GLN A 168 -8.14 -10.20 10.93
CA GLN A 168 -8.94 -10.10 9.70
C GLN A 168 -10.27 -9.36 9.93
N LYS A 169 -11.04 -9.78 10.94
CA LYS A 169 -12.37 -9.24 11.25
C LYS A 169 -12.50 -9.04 12.75
N GLU A 170 -13.22 -8.00 13.16
CA GLU A 170 -13.52 -7.77 14.56
C GLU A 170 -14.89 -7.09 14.71
N THR A 171 -15.59 -7.41 15.81
CA THR A 171 -16.88 -6.84 16.16
C THR A 171 -16.75 -5.37 16.55
N CYS A 172 -17.79 -4.60 16.25
CA CYS A 172 -17.87 -3.19 16.57
C CYS A 172 -18.87 -2.95 17.69
N ARG A 173 -18.57 -1.96 18.53
CA ARG A 173 -19.54 -1.45 19.50
C ARG A 173 -20.39 -0.40 18.80
N VAL A 174 -21.62 -0.74 18.46
CA VAL A 174 -22.58 0.17 17.81
C VAL A 174 -23.64 0.68 18.81
N PRO A 175 -24.26 1.86 18.57
CA PRO A 175 -25.30 2.39 19.46
C PRO A 175 -26.51 1.46 19.55
N ILE A 176 -26.98 1.21 20.78
CA ILE A 176 -28.29 0.59 21.02
C ILE A 176 -29.31 1.72 21.12
N CYS A 177 -30.39 1.62 20.36
CA CYS A 177 -31.41 2.66 20.32
C CYS A 177 -31.99 2.87 21.73
N GLY A 178 -32.01 4.13 22.21
CA GLY A 178 -32.54 4.48 23.54
C GLY A 178 -31.55 4.36 24.71
N GLU A 179 -30.32 3.91 24.46
CA GLU A 179 -29.24 3.86 25.45
C GLU A 179 -28.18 4.93 25.18
N ASP A 180 -27.49 5.38 26.23
CA ASP A 180 -26.34 6.27 26.09
C ASP A 180 -25.17 5.51 25.45
N PHE A 181 -24.57 6.10 24.42
CA PHE A 181 -23.48 5.49 23.67
C PHE A 181 -22.22 6.35 23.70
N VAL A 182 -21.10 5.75 24.12
CA VAL A 182 -19.76 6.33 24.01
C VAL A 182 -19.02 5.57 22.91
N PRO A 183 -18.64 6.25 21.80
CA PRO A 183 -17.89 5.61 20.73
C PRO A 183 -16.55 5.08 21.23
N PRO A 184 -16.10 3.89 20.78
CA PRO A 184 -14.73 3.46 21.01
C PRO A 184 -13.78 4.48 20.39
N THR A 185 -12.84 4.98 21.18
CA THR A 185 -11.75 5.82 20.69
C THR A 185 -10.65 4.94 20.11
N VAL A 186 -9.90 5.47 19.14
CA VAL A 186 -8.75 4.77 18.56
C VAL A 186 -7.79 4.42 19.70
N ALA A 187 -7.47 3.13 19.84
CA ALA A 187 -6.56 2.69 20.88
C ALA A 187 -5.20 3.37 20.67
N THR A 188 -4.76 4.15 21.65
CA THR A 188 -3.41 4.69 21.66
C THR A 188 -2.44 3.51 21.76
N LYS A 189 -1.64 3.29 20.71
CA LYS A 189 -0.58 2.27 20.77
C LYS A 189 0.31 2.57 21.97
N PRO A 190 0.65 1.58 22.81
CA PRO A 190 1.60 1.78 23.89
C PRO A 190 2.94 2.23 23.27
N GLN A 191 3.31 3.48 23.52
CA GLN A 191 4.63 4.01 23.20
C GLN A 191 5.63 3.43 24.20
N LYS A 192 6.05 2.18 23.96
CA LYS A 192 7.28 1.69 24.56
C LYS A 192 8.43 2.47 23.92
N PRO A 193 9.33 3.13 24.70
CA PRO A 193 10.52 3.72 24.13
C PRO A 193 11.34 2.59 23.49
N ILE A 194 11.41 2.61 22.17
CA ILE A 194 12.21 1.69 21.38
C ILE A 194 13.66 2.11 21.57
N VAL A 195 14.43 1.32 22.32
CA VAL A 195 15.89 1.39 22.27
C VAL A 195 16.31 0.65 21.00
N CYS A 196 16.64 1.39 19.94
CA CYS A 196 17.10 0.83 18.68
C CYS A 196 18.63 0.99 18.54
N LEU A 197 19.24 0.16 17.69
CA LEU A 197 20.67 0.22 17.38
C LEU A 197 20.92 1.18 16.21
N PRO A 198 21.73 2.24 16.39
CA PRO A 198 22.11 3.14 15.31
C PRO A 198 23.12 2.47 14.36
N ASN A 199 23.43 3.14 13.23
CA ASN A 199 24.51 2.76 12.31
C ASN A 199 24.45 1.27 11.89
N TYR A 200 23.25 0.77 11.62
CA TYR A 200 23.00 -0.64 11.27
C TYR A 200 23.57 -1.66 12.28
N GLY A 201 23.78 -1.26 13.55
CA GLY A 201 24.34 -2.13 14.58
C GLY A 201 25.81 -2.52 14.35
N ILE A 202 26.59 -1.70 13.62
CA ILE A 202 28.05 -1.91 13.47
C ILE A 202 28.74 -1.95 14.84
N GLU A 203 28.34 -1.05 15.74
CA GLU A 203 28.87 -0.93 17.10
C GLU A 203 28.25 -1.94 18.09
N TYR A 204 27.37 -2.82 17.63
CA TYR A 204 26.71 -3.78 18.49
C TYR A 204 27.71 -4.77 19.09
N ASN A 205 27.86 -4.70 20.42
CA ASN A 205 28.76 -5.56 21.20
C ASN A 205 28.02 -6.52 22.15
N GLY A 206 26.70 -6.68 21.99
CA GLY A 206 25.90 -7.55 22.85
C GLY A 206 26.15 -9.05 22.64
N ASP A 207 25.46 -9.85 23.47
CA ASP A 207 25.68 -11.29 23.64
C ASP A 207 24.78 -12.21 22.80
N LEU A 208 23.96 -11.66 21.90
CA LEU A 208 23.08 -12.46 21.04
C LEU A 208 23.91 -13.40 20.15
N SER A 209 23.51 -14.67 20.10
CA SER A 209 24.20 -15.74 19.36
C SER A 209 23.21 -16.74 18.71
N VAL A 210 21.97 -16.29 18.52
CA VAL A 210 20.91 -17.04 17.85
C VAL A 210 20.30 -16.14 16.77
N THR A 211 20.06 -16.72 15.59
CA THR A 211 19.54 -16.02 14.42
C THR A 211 18.02 -16.02 14.36
N ILE A 212 17.45 -15.28 13.41
CA ILE A 212 16.00 -15.22 13.16
C ILE A 212 15.46 -16.59 12.77
N GLY A 213 16.23 -17.39 12.02
CA GLY A 213 15.89 -18.78 11.72
C GLY A 213 15.97 -19.73 12.93
N GLY A 214 16.33 -19.23 14.12
CA GLY A 214 16.50 -20.03 15.34
C GLY A 214 17.79 -20.84 15.38
N HIS A 215 18.75 -20.54 14.49
CA HIS A 215 20.01 -21.27 14.42
C HIS A 215 21.05 -20.67 15.37
N THR A 216 21.85 -21.53 16.00
CA THR A 216 22.98 -21.09 16.84
C THR A 216 24.14 -20.65 15.97
N CYS A 217 24.67 -19.46 16.25
CA CYS A 217 25.82 -18.90 15.56
C CYS A 217 27.07 -19.76 15.77
N LEU A 218 27.85 -19.89 14.70
CA LEU A 218 29.18 -20.51 14.69
C LEU A 218 30.24 -19.53 15.19
N PRO A 219 31.33 -20.01 15.82
CA PRO A 219 32.43 -19.14 16.22
C PRO A 219 33.12 -18.50 15.02
N TRP A 220 33.35 -17.19 15.06
CA TRP A 220 34.12 -16.46 14.04
C TRP A 220 35.57 -16.94 13.93
N SER A 221 36.10 -17.54 15.00
CA SER A 221 37.44 -18.11 15.04
C SER A 221 37.58 -19.45 14.31
N LEU A 222 36.46 -20.09 13.93
CA LEU A 222 36.42 -21.39 13.31
C LEU A 222 37.13 -21.37 11.92
N PRO A 223 38.01 -22.34 11.59
CA PRO A 223 38.80 -22.32 10.34
C PRO A 223 37.95 -22.21 9.07
N GLU A 224 36.82 -22.92 9.00
CA GLU A 224 35.90 -22.89 7.88
C GLU A 224 35.27 -21.50 7.71
N VAL A 225 34.88 -20.86 8.82
CA VAL A 225 34.33 -19.50 8.84
C VAL A 225 35.37 -18.46 8.42
N LYS A 226 36.62 -18.61 8.88
CA LYS A 226 37.74 -17.74 8.46
C LYS A 226 38.01 -17.86 6.96
N THR A 227 37.86 -19.04 6.40
CA THR A 227 38.04 -19.28 4.97
C THR A 227 36.97 -18.57 4.16
N LEU A 228 35.69 -18.69 4.57
CA LEU A 228 34.56 -17.98 3.94
C LEU A 228 34.63 -16.46 4.06
N SER A 229 35.37 -15.95 5.05
CA SER A 229 35.50 -14.51 5.31
C SER A 229 36.76 -13.88 4.69
N ARG A 230 37.63 -14.69 4.06
CA ARG A 230 38.95 -14.22 3.58
C ARG A 230 38.87 -13.15 2.51
N ASP A 231 37.92 -13.28 1.59
CA ASP A 231 37.77 -12.39 0.43
C ASP A 231 36.74 -11.27 0.69
N LYS A 232 36.24 -11.14 1.92
CA LYS A 232 35.21 -10.16 2.29
C LYS A 232 35.85 -8.89 2.89
N GLU A 233 35.36 -7.73 2.49
CA GLU A 233 35.77 -6.44 3.03
C GLU A 233 35.10 -6.21 4.41
N PHE A 234 35.81 -6.54 5.49
CA PHE A 234 35.36 -6.33 6.88
C PHE A 234 36.01 -5.12 7.54
N ILE A 235 35.22 -4.41 8.34
CA ILE A 235 35.61 -3.25 9.16
C ILE A 235 36.50 -3.73 10.32
N PRO A 236 37.79 -3.33 10.37
CA PRO A 236 38.73 -3.81 11.39
C PRO A 236 38.31 -3.53 12.83
N GLU A 237 37.56 -2.45 13.06
CA GLU A 237 37.10 -2.02 14.37
C GLU A 237 36.01 -2.94 14.97
N VAL A 238 35.32 -3.72 14.12
CA VAL A 238 34.25 -4.62 14.58
C VAL A 238 34.85 -5.88 15.21
N GLN A 239 34.72 -5.99 16.52
CA GLN A 239 35.24 -7.14 17.26
C GLN A 239 34.39 -8.39 17.04
N LEU A 240 34.92 -9.32 16.23
CA LEU A 240 34.34 -10.65 15.97
C LEU A 240 34.56 -11.61 17.14
N GLN A 241 33.85 -11.36 18.25
CA GLN A 241 33.98 -12.10 19.49
C GLN A 241 33.21 -13.43 19.45
N THR A 242 33.90 -14.54 19.76
CA THR A 242 33.30 -15.88 19.93
C THR A 242 32.34 -16.23 18.79
N ASN A 243 31.06 -16.48 19.07
CA ASN A 243 29.99 -16.74 18.12
C ASN A 243 28.86 -15.70 18.20
N LYS A 244 29.16 -14.45 18.56
CA LYS A 244 28.13 -13.42 18.72
C LYS A 244 27.74 -12.80 17.37
N CYS A 245 26.50 -12.33 17.27
CA CYS A 245 26.03 -11.56 16.12
C CYS A 245 26.83 -10.26 15.96
N ARG A 246 27.34 -9.99 14.76
CA ARG A 246 28.11 -8.78 14.45
C ARG A 246 27.75 -8.26 13.06
N ASN A 247 28.04 -7.00 12.79
CA ASN A 247 27.89 -6.42 11.46
C ASN A 247 29.24 -5.92 10.94
N PRO A 248 30.17 -6.84 10.60
CA PRO A 248 31.53 -6.46 10.20
C PRO A 248 31.60 -5.84 8.81
N ASP A 249 30.59 -6.02 7.98
CA ASP A 249 30.60 -5.55 6.61
C ASP A 249 29.87 -4.21 6.43
N SER A 250 29.12 -3.69 7.41
CA SER A 250 28.17 -2.57 7.25
C SER A 250 26.96 -2.94 6.38
N ASP A 251 26.39 -4.11 6.65
CA ASP A 251 25.10 -4.49 6.10
C ASP A 251 23.98 -3.64 6.69
N SER A 252 23.19 -2.99 5.83
CA SER A 252 22.00 -2.23 6.24
C SER A 252 20.92 -3.09 6.86
N GLU A 253 20.94 -4.40 6.61
CA GLU A 253 20.08 -5.37 7.29
C GLU A 253 20.52 -5.65 8.74
N GLY A 254 21.72 -5.24 9.12
CA GLY A 254 22.24 -5.29 10.49
C GLY A 254 23.03 -6.55 10.83
N PRO A 255 23.22 -6.82 12.14
CA PRO A 255 24.09 -7.90 12.59
C PRO A 255 23.62 -9.29 12.15
N TRP A 256 24.60 -10.13 11.81
CA TRP A 256 24.43 -11.49 11.32
C TRP A 256 25.54 -12.39 11.88
N CYS A 257 25.43 -13.69 11.64
CA CYS A 257 26.49 -14.66 11.93
C CYS A 257 26.44 -15.85 10.97
N TYR A 258 27.50 -16.65 10.95
CA TYR A 258 27.49 -17.93 10.23
C TYR A 258 26.76 -19.00 11.05
N VAL A 259 26.03 -19.88 10.36
CA VAL A 259 25.22 -20.97 10.92
C VAL A 259 25.39 -22.23 10.06
N ARG A 260 25.13 -23.40 10.65
CA ARG A 260 25.14 -24.68 9.91
C ARG A 260 23.71 -25.13 9.66
N ILE A 261 23.33 -25.26 8.38
CA ILE A 261 21.99 -25.69 7.95
C ILE A 261 22.18 -26.86 6.99
N ALA A 262 21.59 -28.01 7.30
CA ALA A 262 21.65 -29.22 6.49
C ALA A 262 23.08 -29.64 6.07
N GLY A 263 24.06 -29.45 6.95
CA GLY A 263 25.48 -29.78 6.70
C GLY A 263 26.32 -28.60 6.21
N ASN A 264 25.72 -27.66 5.48
CA ASN A 264 26.43 -26.53 4.87
C ASN A 264 26.53 -25.31 5.80
N ILE A 265 27.67 -24.62 5.74
CA ILE A 265 27.88 -23.36 6.45
C ILE A 265 27.35 -22.22 5.59
N THR A 266 26.40 -21.47 6.14
CA THR A 266 25.74 -20.31 5.52
C THR A 266 25.71 -19.17 6.53
N MET A 267 25.21 -18.01 6.13
CA MET A 267 24.92 -16.89 7.03
C MET A 267 23.42 -16.79 7.30
N ASP A 268 23.05 -16.30 8.48
CA ASP A 268 21.69 -15.88 8.81
C ASP A 268 21.73 -14.62 9.72
N TYR A 269 20.67 -13.81 9.65
CA TYR A 269 20.59 -12.54 10.37
C TYR A 269 20.10 -12.72 11.80
N CYS A 270 20.48 -11.80 12.67
CA CYS A 270 20.01 -11.78 14.05
C CYS A 270 18.84 -10.80 14.24
N ASP A 271 17.94 -11.15 15.16
CA ASP A 271 16.74 -10.36 15.48
C ASP A 271 17.10 -9.21 16.41
N LEU A 272 17.54 -8.10 15.81
CA LEU A 272 17.89 -6.87 16.51
C LEU A 272 17.14 -5.70 15.89
N GLN A 273 16.64 -4.83 16.76
CA GLN A 273 15.92 -3.63 16.34
C GLN A 273 16.90 -2.53 15.96
N LEU A 274 16.97 -2.21 14.67
CA LEU A 274 17.78 -1.11 14.14
C LEU A 274 16.98 0.20 14.13
N CYS A 275 17.66 1.33 14.26
CA CYS A 275 17.05 2.63 14.09
C CYS A 275 16.75 2.90 12.61
N ASP A 276 15.67 3.63 12.36
CA ASP A 276 15.38 4.22 11.05
C ASP A 276 16.48 5.28 10.74
N ASP A 277 17.20 5.10 9.64
CA ASP A 277 18.28 5.97 9.17
C ASP A 277 17.87 6.63 7.84
N PRO A 278 17.34 7.86 7.84
CA PRO A 278 16.82 8.49 6.63
C PRO A 278 17.95 8.81 5.64
N LEU A 279 17.81 8.33 4.39
CA LEU A 279 18.75 8.57 3.29
C LEU A 279 19.09 10.04 3.03
N LEU A 280 18.11 10.92 3.30
CA LEU A 280 18.15 12.35 3.03
C LEU A 280 18.38 13.17 4.32
N GLY A 281 18.85 12.53 5.40
CA GLY A 281 19.28 13.24 6.60
C GLY A 281 20.47 14.17 6.30
N PRO A 282 20.62 15.28 7.04
CA PRO A 282 21.75 16.17 6.92
C PRO A 282 23.00 15.50 7.53
N GLU A 283 23.60 14.55 6.82
CA GLU A 283 24.99 14.21 7.12
C GLU A 283 25.86 15.42 6.76
N GLN A 284 26.57 15.93 7.76
CA GLN A 284 27.54 17.01 7.65
C GLN A 284 28.62 16.61 6.63
N THR A 285 28.41 16.99 5.37
CA THR A 285 29.51 17.07 4.42
C THR A 285 30.33 18.29 4.77
N THR A 286 31.34 18.13 5.62
CA THR A 286 32.60 18.88 5.44
C THR A 286 33.26 18.35 4.15
N VAL A 287 32.62 18.59 3.01
CA VAL A 287 33.27 18.51 1.71
C VAL A 287 33.79 19.91 1.49
N THR A 288 35.04 20.13 1.87
CA THR A 288 35.83 21.24 1.34
C THR A 288 35.59 21.32 -0.16
N GLU A 289 35.23 22.52 -0.64
CA GLU A 289 35.06 22.85 -2.06
C GLU A 289 36.36 22.59 -2.85
N GLY A 290 36.64 21.32 -3.12
CA GLY A 290 37.61 20.89 -4.10
C GLY A 290 36.86 20.63 -5.39
N ARG A 291 37.03 21.51 -6.37
CA ARG A 291 36.69 21.23 -7.78
C ARG A 291 37.38 19.93 -8.20
N GLU A 292 36.68 18.80 -8.17
CA GLU A 292 37.11 17.62 -8.90
C GLU A 292 36.96 17.89 -10.40
N ARG A 293 38.11 18.11 -11.04
CA ARG A 293 38.23 18.11 -12.49
C ARG A 293 37.74 16.76 -13.02
N SER A 294 36.93 16.83 -14.07
CA SER A 294 36.58 15.71 -14.94
C SER A 294 37.80 14.84 -15.26
N VAL A 295 37.82 13.62 -14.74
CA VAL A 295 38.68 12.54 -15.21
C VAL A 295 37.77 11.50 -15.83
N LEU A 296 38.13 11.03 -17.02
CA LEU A 296 37.54 9.89 -17.72
C LEU A 296 37.11 8.78 -16.76
N GLY A 297 35.95 8.18 -17.05
CA GLY A 297 35.20 7.23 -16.23
C GLY A 297 36.06 6.28 -15.38
N GLN A 298 35.86 6.36 -14.07
CA GLN A 298 36.15 5.22 -13.20
C GLN A 298 35.35 4.03 -13.73
N ALA A 299 36.05 2.94 -14.05
CA ALA A 299 35.41 1.69 -14.44
C ALA A 299 34.44 1.26 -13.33
N ARG A 300 33.19 1.00 -13.70
CA ARG A 300 32.17 0.51 -12.77
C ARG A 300 32.67 -0.76 -12.10
N LYS A 301 32.77 -0.75 -10.77
CA LYS A 301 33.08 -1.96 -9.97
C LYS A 301 31.82 -2.82 -9.92
N ASN A 302 31.94 -4.09 -10.29
CA ASN A 302 30.84 -5.04 -10.16
C ASN A 302 30.49 -5.24 -8.69
N LEU A 303 29.20 -5.20 -8.38
CA LEU A 303 28.65 -5.47 -7.06
C LEU A 303 28.67 -6.96 -6.76
N PHE A 304 28.58 -7.82 -7.77
CA PHE A 304 28.50 -9.27 -7.59
C PHE A 304 29.62 -10.01 -8.33
N SER A 305 29.91 -11.22 -7.86
CA SER A 305 30.84 -12.12 -8.53
C SER A 305 30.17 -12.72 -9.78
N PRO A 306 30.78 -12.62 -10.98
CA PRO A 306 30.24 -13.23 -12.19
C PRO A 306 30.05 -14.74 -12.11
N ARG A 307 30.83 -15.44 -11.25
CA ARG A 307 30.72 -16.90 -11.06
C ARG A 307 29.35 -17.29 -10.50
N THR A 308 28.79 -16.49 -9.61
CA THR A 308 27.56 -16.82 -8.86
C THR A 308 26.36 -16.02 -9.33
N PHE A 309 26.59 -14.78 -9.80
CA PHE A 309 25.54 -13.92 -10.32
C PHE A 309 25.16 -14.24 -11.78
N GLY A 310 26.10 -14.83 -12.51
CA GLY A 310 25.98 -15.05 -13.94
C GLY A 310 26.35 -13.80 -14.74
N GLN A 311 25.78 -13.69 -15.94
CA GLN A 311 26.04 -12.60 -16.87
C GLN A 311 25.05 -11.46 -16.72
N GLY A 312 25.45 -10.29 -17.22
CA GLY A 312 24.55 -9.15 -17.41
C GLY A 312 24.82 -7.95 -16.52
N GLU A 313 25.64 -8.08 -15.48
CA GLU A 313 25.97 -6.94 -14.62
C GLU A 313 26.63 -5.80 -15.40
N ASP A 314 27.63 -6.10 -16.25
CA ASP A 314 28.40 -5.08 -16.99
C ASP A 314 27.54 -4.31 -18.01
N ASP A 315 26.51 -4.96 -18.56
CA ASP A 315 25.68 -4.47 -19.66
C ASP A 315 24.24 -4.15 -19.22
N CYS A 316 23.96 -4.20 -17.91
CA CYS A 316 22.63 -3.94 -17.37
C CYS A 316 22.14 -2.53 -17.72
N GLY A 317 20.82 -2.37 -17.81
CA GLY A 317 20.20 -1.05 -17.95
C GLY A 317 20.50 -0.32 -19.26
N GLN A 318 21.20 -0.95 -20.21
CA GLN A 318 21.41 -0.44 -21.57
C GLN A 318 20.52 -1.23 -22.54
N ARG A 319 19.38 -0.65 -22.92
CA ARG A 319 18.40 -1.38 -23.71
C ARG A 319 18.91 -1.55 -25.15
N PRO A 320 18.85 -2.76 -25.72
CA PRO A 320 19.38 -3.00 -27.06
C PRO A 320 18.75 -2.12 -28.16
N LEU A 321 17.44 -1.87 -28.07
CA LEU A 321 16.70 -1.07 -29.06
C LEU A 321 16.72 0.45 -28.79
N PHE A 322 17.42 0.90 -27.74
CA PHE A 322 17.48 2.30 -27.34
C PHE A 322 18.92 2.73 -27.05
N GLU A 323 19.42 2.56 -25.82
CA GLU A 323 20.75 3.04 -25.42
C GLU A 323 21.87 2.49 -26.31
N LYS A 324 21.82 1.20 -26.71
CA LYS A 324 22.87 0.60 -27.56
C LYS A 324 22.92 1.17 -28.99
N ILE A 325 21.84 1.78 -29.46
CA ILE A 325 21.76 2.43 -30.77
C ILE A 325 21.61 3.96 -30.64
N SER A 326 21.85 4.52 -29.45
CA SER A 326 21.69 5.95 -29.16
C SER A 326 20.29 6.52 -29.47
N LYS A 327 19.25 5.69 -29.40
CA LYS A 327 17.85 6.11 -29.55
C LYS A 327 17.21 6.32 -28.17
N LYS A 328 16.41 7.38 -28.03
CA LYS A 328 15.55 7.60 -26.86
C LYS A 328 14.13 7.09 -27.14
N ASP A 329 13.46 6.59 -26.11
CA ASP A 329 12.03 6.32 -26.15
C ASP A 329 11.21 7.62 -26.13
N GLN A 330 9.95 7.52 -26.57
CA GLN A 330 9.05 8.65 -26.79
C GLN A 330 8.83 9.49 -25.52
N ASN A 331 8.80 8.84 -24.36
CA ASN A 331 8.46 9.47 -23.09
C ASN A 331 9.71 9.80 -22.24
N GLU A 332 10.93 9.50 -22.71
CA GLU A 332 12.15 9.71 -21.93
C GLU A 332 12.37 11.18 -21.51
N ALA A 333 11.91 12.13 -22.34
CA ALA A 333 11.99 13.56 -22.02
C ALA A 333 11.19 13.95 -20.77
N GLU A 334 10.13 13.21 -20.47
CA GLU A 334 9.20 13.47 -19.35
C GLU A 334 9.79 13.10 -18.00
N LEU A 335 10.84 12.27 -17.97
CA LEU A 335 11.59 11.92 -16.76
C LEU A 335 12.32 13.12 -16.15
N VAL A 336 12.60 14.14 -16.98
CA VAL A 336 13.34 15.35 -16.62
C VAL A 336 12.43 16.59 -16.65
N GLN A 337 11.35 16.58 -17.44
CA GLN A 337 10.42 17.71 -17.56
C GLN A 337 9.12 17.48 -16.79
N SER A 338 8.81 18.39 -15.86
CA SER A 338 7.60 18.33 -15.02
C SER A 338 6.29 18.62 -15.78
N TYR A 339 6.37 19.10 -17.03
CA TYR A 339 5.23 19.65 -17.76
C TYR A 339 4.78 18.71 -18.90
N GLY A 340 4.00 17.68 -18.58
CA GLY A 340 3.38 16.81 -19.60
C GLY A 340 2.22 16.00 -19.03
N ARG A 341 1.01 16.15 -19.61
CA ARG A 341 -0.27 15.55 -19.14
C ARG A 341 -0.34 14.07 -19.50
N ILE A 342 -0.35 13.19 -18.50
CA ILE A 342 -0.71 11.77 -18.69
C ILE A 342 -1.70 11.38 -17.59
N VAL A 343 -2.77 10.69 -17.98
CA VAL A 343 -3.79 10.11 -17.10
C VAL A 343 -4.00 8.66 -17.57
N GLY A 344 -3.72 7.69 -16.70
CA GLY A 344 -4.07 6.27 -16.92
C GLY A 344 -2.99 5.37 -17.53
N GLY A 345 -1.73 5.83 -17.59
CA GLY A 345 -0.63 5.10 -18.21
C GLY A 345 -0.65 5.16 -19.75
N ASP A 346 0.51 5.01 -20.37
CA ASP A 346 0.66 4.95 -21.82
C ASP A 346 1.16 3.56 -22.25
N ASP A 347 0.81 3.16 -23.47
CA ASP A 347 1.39 1.97 -24.09
C ASP A 347 2.92 2.13 -24.17
N ALA A 348 3.65 1.22 -23.53
CA ALA A 348 5.10 1.21 -23.56
C ALA A 348 5.61 0.81 -24.95
N GLU A 349 6.67 1.43 -25.46
CA GLU A 349 7.28 0.97 -26.71
C GLU A 349 7.82 -0.47 -26.59
N VAL A 350 7.76 -1.24 -27.68
CA VAL A 350 8.28 -2.61 -27.71
C VAL A 350 9.76 -2.63 -27.33
N GLY A 351 10.11 -3.39 -26.29
CA GLY A 351 11.49 -3.50 -25.80
C GLY A 351 11.98 -2.28 -25.02
N SER A 352 11.11 -1.35 -24.62
CA SER A 352 11.47 -0.20 -23.77
C SER A 352 11.75 -0.59 -22.31
N ALA A 353 11.28 -1.77 -21.88
CA ALA A 353 11.53 -2.38 -20.58
C ALA A 353 11.86 -3.88 -20.75
N PRO A 354 13.01 -4.23 -21.33
CA PRO A 354 13.37 -5.63 -21.66
C PRO A 354 13.68 -6.50 -20.42
N TRP A 355 13.76 -5.88 -19.24
CA TRP A 355 13.89 -6.55 -17.95
C TRP A 355 12.54 -6.94 -17.34
N GLN A 356 11.41 -6.54 -17.94
CA GLN A 356 10.09 -6.82 -17.39
C GLN A 356 9.80 -8.33 -17.40
N VAL A 357 9.36 -8.85 -16.25
CA VAL A 357 9.03 -10.26 -16.05
C VAL A 357 7.58 -10.39 -15.60
N MET A 358 6.91 -11.45 -16.06
CA MET A 358 5.60 -11.85 -15.57
C MET A 358 5.69 -13.11 -14.71
N LEU A 359 5.05 -13.08 -13.55
CA LEU A 359 4.82 -14.25 -12.70
C LEU A 359 3.38 -14.74 -12.88
N TYR A 360 3.23 -16.01 -13.25
CA TYR A 360 1.94 -16.68 -13.41
C TYR A 360 1.80 -17.82 -12.41
N LYS A 361 0.57 -18.04 -11.95
CA LYS A 361 0.16 -19.31 -11.36
C LYS A 361 0.05 -20.34 -12.48
N ARG A 362 0.50 -21.58 -12.26
CA ARG A 362 0.41 -22.65 -13.26
C ARG A 362 -1.01 -23.14 -13.48
N SER A 363 -1.78 -23.35 -12.42
CA SER A 363 -3.13 -23.94 -12.50
C SER A 363 -4.08 -23.43 -11.41
N PRO A 364 -5.23 -22.83 -11.76
CA PRO A 364 -5.53 -22.28 -13.09
C PRO A 364 -4.51 -21.20 -13.47
N GLN A 365 -4.33 -20.98 -14.77
CA GLN A 365 -3.38 -19.96 -15.24
C GLN A 365 -3.89 -18.56 -14.89
N GLU A 366 -3.14 -17.83 -14.08
CA GLU A 366 -3.52 -16.52 -13.58
C GLU A 366 -2.28 -15.63 -13.47
N LEU A 367 -2.35 -14.38 -13.92
CA LEU A 367 -1.29 -13.39 -13.68
C LEU A 367 -1.28 -13.06 -12.18
N LEU A 368 -0.13 -13.30 -11.54
CA LEU A 368 0.06 -13.06 -10.11
C LEU A 368 0.65 -11.68 -9.85
N CYS A 369 1.81 -11.40 -10.45
CA CYS A 369 2.63 -10.24 -10.16
C CYS A 369 3.58 -9.93 -11.33
N GLY A 370 4.12 -8.72 -11.32
CA GLY A 370 5.32 -8.35 -12.03
C GLY A 370 6.59 -8.84 -11.33
N ALA A 371 7.70 -8.78 -12.04
CA ALA A 371 9.05 -9.01 -11.55
C ALA A 371 10.06 -8.33 -12.49
N SER A 372 11.34 -8.36 -12.13
CA SER A 372 12.43 -7.79 -12.92
C SER A 372 13.60 -8.75 -13.07
N LEU A 373 14.19 -8.77 -14.26
CA LEU A 373 15.38 -9.55 -14.58
C LEU A 373 16.63 -8.76 -14.19
N ILE A 374 17.44 -9.30 -13.27
CA ILE A 374 18.67 -8.63 -12.80
C ILE A 374 19.96 -9.27 -13.34
N SER A 375 19.89 -10.54 -13.76
CA SER A 375 20.96 -11.23 -14.49
C SER A 375 20.37 -12.28 -15.44
N ASP A 376 21.21 -13.07 -16.11
CA ASP A 376 20.76 -14.23 -16.89
C ASP A 376 20.22 -15.39 -16.02
N GLN A 377 20.45 -15.37 -14.70
CA GLN A 377 20.05 -16.42 -13.76
C GLN A 377 19.10 -15.95 -12.66
N TRP A 378 19.02 -14.64 -12.40
CA TRP A 378 18.32 -14.10 -11.24
C TRP A 378 17.17 -13.16 -11.60
N ILE A 379 16.04 -13.35 -10.90
CA ILE A 379 14.84 -12.53 -11.00
C ILE A 379 14.49 -11.98 -9.62
N LEU A 380 14.03 -10.74 -9.61
CA LEU A 380 13.66 -9.98 -8.42
C LEU A 380 12.15 -9.68 -8.43
N THR A 381 11.49 -9.84 -7.28
CA THR A 381 10.06 -9.54 -7.12
C THR A 381 9.73 -9.17 -5.66
N ALA A 382 8.46 -8.90 -5.35
CA ALA A 382 7.99 -8.66 -3.99
C ALA A 382 7.74 -9.98 -3.25
N ALA A 383 7.97 -10.01 -1.93
CA ALA A 383 7.75 -11.19 -1.10
C ALA A 383 6.26 -11.57 -1.03
N HIS A 384 5.37 -10.58 -0.96
CA HIS A 384 3.92 -10.80 -0.88
C HIS A 384 3.35 -11.43 -2.17
N CYS A 385 4.09 -11.41 -3.28
CA CYS A 385 3.75 -12.14 -4.50
C CYS A 385 3.89 -13.66 -4.33
N ILE A 386 4.73 -14.09 -3.39
CA ILE A 386 5.02 -15.50 -3.08
C ILE A 386 4.31 -15.94 -1.81
N LEU A 387 4.50 -15.19 -0.72
CA LEU A 387 4.04 -15.53 0.63
C LEU A 387 3.25 -14.35 1.20
N TYR A 388 1.94 -14.54 1.35
CA TYR A 388 1.07 -13.57 2.01
C TYR A 388 -0.10 -14.31 2.68
N PRO A 389 0.05 -14.70 3.97
CA PRO A 389 -0.96 -15.46 4.70
C PRO A 389 -2.37 -14.86 4.73
N PRO A 390 -2.58 -13.53 4.81
CA PRO A 390 -3.94 -12.96 4.76
C PRO A 390 -4.74 -13.31 3.50
N TRP A 391 -4.06 -13.66 2.40
CA TRP A 391 -4.70 -14.09 1.15
C TRP A 391 -4.62 -15.61 0.93
N ASN A 392 -4.20 -16.37 1.95
CA ASN A 392 -3.87 -17.79 1.89
C ASN A 392 -2.84 -18.09 0.78
N LYS A 393 -1.87 -17.18 0.61
CA LYS A 393 -0.85 -17.28 -0.43
C LYS A 393 0.44 -17.83 0.18
N ASN A 394 0.88 -18.97 -0.32
CA ASN A 394 2.19 -19.56 -0.04
C ASN A 394 2.59 -20.42 -1.24
N PHE A 395 3.18 -19.78 -2.26
CA PHE A 395 3.53 -20.45 -3.51
C PHE A 395 4.89 -21.15 -3.42
N THR A 396 4.96 -22.33 -4.00
CA THR A 396 6.19 -23.11 -4.18
C THR A 396 6.70 -22.98 -5.62
N ILE A 397 7.92 -23.48 -5.88
CA ILE A 397 8.54 -23.52 -7.22
C ILE A 397 7.64 -24.18 -8.28
N ASN A 398 6.78 -25.12 -7.86
CA ASN A 398 5.89 -25.86 -8.76
C ASN A 398 4.61 -25.10 -9.09
N ASP A 399 4.26 -24.07 -8.32
CA ASP A 399 3.05 -23.28 -8.52
C ASP A 399 3.26 -22.12 -9.50
N ILE A 400 4.53 -21.72 -9.72
CA ILE A 400 4.90 -20.52 -10.46
C ILE A 400 5.42 -20.86 -11.86
N LEU A 401 5.04 -20.01 -12.81
CA LEU A 401 5.55 -19.96 -14.17
C LEU A 401 6.07 -18.55 -14.44
N VAL A 402 7.27 -18.45 -15.00
CA VAL A 402 7.91 -17.16 -15.30
C VAL A 402 7.96 -16.96 -16.81
N ARG A 403 7.58 -15.77 -17.28
CA ARG A 403 7.68 -15.36 -18.69
C ARG A 403 8.47 -14.07 -18.84
N LEU A 404 9.42 -14.08 -19.78
CA LEU A 404 10.36 -12.99 -20.08
C LEU A 404 10.14 -12.46 -21.50
N GLY A 405 10.42 -11.17 -21.71
CA GLY A 405 10.45 -10.55 -23.05
C GLY A 405 9.09 -10.29 -23.69
N LYS A 406 8.02 -10.32 -22.90
CA LYS A 406 6.67 -10.11 -23.39
C LYS A 406 6.36 -8.64 -23.65
N HIS A 407 5.47 -8.40 -24.60
CA HIS A 407 4.84 -7.10 -24.80
C HIS A 407 3.33 -7.20 -24.72
N ASN A 408 2.73 -8.20 -25.39
CA ASN A 408 1.30 -8.49 -25.28
C ASN A 408 1.01 -9.56 -24.21
N ARG A 409 0.21 -9.23 -23.20
CA ARG A 409 -0.20 -10.13 -22.11
C ARG A 409 -1.11 -11.27 -22.57
N ALA A 410 -2.06 -10.98 -23.46
CA ALA A 410 -3.09 -11.93 -23.86
C ALA A 410 -2.62 -12.92 -24.93
N GLN A 411 -1.50 -12.64 -25.59
CA GLN A 411 -0.99 -13.45 -26.70
C GLN A 411 0.32 -14.18 -26.33
N PHE A 412 0.49 -15.37 -26.90
CA PHE A 412 1.74 -16.12 -26.86
C PHE A 412 2.64 -15.68 -28.03
N GLU A 413 3.78 -15.08 -27.72
CA GLU A 413 4.73 -14.42 -28.63
C GLU A 413 5.92 -15.36 -28.91
N ARG A 414 5.66 -16.48 -29.60
CA ARG A 414 6.52 -17.68 -29.74
C ARG A 414 8.01 -17.44 -30.07
N ASN A 415 8.34 -16.39 -30.82
CA ASN A 415 9.72 -16.09 -31.25
C ASN A 415 10.42 -15.01 -30.42
N ILE A 416 9.72 -14.47 -29.43
CA ILE A 416 10.14 -13.31 -28.65
C ILE A 416 10.22 -13.69 -27.18
N GLU A 417 9.15 -14.26 -26.63
CA GLU A 417 9.08 -14.56 -25.21
C GLU A 417 9.81 -15.85 -24.86
N LYS A 418 10.32 -15.92 -23.63
CA LYS A 418 10.89 -17.12 -23.05
C LYS A 418 10.13 -17.51 -21.79
N ILE A 419 9.79 -18.79 -21.69
CA ILE A 419 9.26 -19.39 -20.48
C ILE A 419 10.43 -20.01 -19.74
N VAL A 420 10.62 -19.61 -18.48
CA VAL A 420 11.73 -20.11 -17.64
C VAL A 420 11.17 -20.81 -16.40
N ALA A 421 11.87 -21.87 -16.00
CA ALA A 421 11.58 -22.60 -14.77
C ALA A 421 12.51 -22.08 -13.67
N ILE A 422 11.97 -21.96 -12.46
CA ILE A 422 12.71 -21.63 -11.25
C ILE A 422 12.99 -22.90 -10.46
N ASP A 423 14.11 -22.95 -9.77
CA ASP A 423 14.51 -24.05 -8.88
C ASP A 423 14.56 -23.62 -7.40
N GLU A 424 14.68 -22.32 -7.12
CA GLU A 424 14.69 -21.78 -5.76
C GLU A 424 13.85 -20.49 -5.63
N ILE A 425 13.17 -20.33 -4.49
CA ILE A 425 12.45 -19.11 -4.10
C ILE A 425 12.98 -18.64 -2.74
N ILE A 426 13.49 -17.42 -2.70
CA ILE A 426 14.19 -16.89 -1.53
C ILE A 426 13.50 -15.61 -1.08
N VAL A 427 12.61 -15.74 -0.10
CA VAL A 427 11.95 -14.61 0.56
C VAL A 427 12.92 -13.98 1.57
N HIS A 428 12.94 -12.65 1.65
CA HIS A 428 13.77 -11.95 2.62
C HIS A 428 13.48 -12.42 4.06
N PRO A 429 14.48 -12.79 4.88
CA PRO A 429 14.26 -13.38 6.21
C PRO A 429 13.55 -12.44 7.18
N LYS A 430 13.80 -11.14 7.05
CA LYS A 430 13.13 -10.06 7.80
C LYS A 430 11.83 -9.54 7.15
N TYR A 431 11.29 -10.24 6.15
CA TYR A 431 9.99 -9.87 5.57
C TYR A 431 8.89 -9.96 6.64
N ASN A 432 8.20 -8.85 6.87
CA ASN A 432 7.16 -8.76 7.90
C ASN A 432 5.83 -8.31 7.33
N TRP A 433 4.98 -9.28 6.99
CA TRP A 433 3.62 -9.03 6.51
C TRP A 433 2.64 -8.59 7.61
N LYS A 434 2.96 -8.79 8.90
CA LYS A 434 2.05 -8.46 10.02
C LYS A 434 2.05 -6.98 10.38
N GLU A 435 3.17 -6.28 10.19
CA GLU A 435 3.30 -4.88 10.61
C GLU A 435 2.94 -3.91 9.48
N ASN A 436 3.54 -4.07 8.30
CA ASN A 436 3.43 -3.10 7.18
C ASN A 436 4.08 -3.57 5.86
N LEU A 437 4.29 -4.88 5.65
CA LEU A 437 5.06 -5.39 4.50
C LEU A 437 6.51 -4.86 4.47
N ASN A 438 7.16 -4.70 5.64
CA ASN A 438 8.58 -4.34 5.67
C ASN A 438 9.42 -5.38 4.95
N ARG A 439 10.40 -4.93 4.16
CA ARG A 439 11.31 -5.77 3.37
C ARG A 439 10.55 -6.74 2.47
N ASP A 440 9.58 -6.18 1.76
CA ASP A 440 8.77 -6.91 0.80
C ASP A 440 9.57 -7.14 -0.49
N ILE A 441 10.46 -8.13 -0.44
CA ILE A 441 11.40 -8.51 -1.49
C ILE A 441 11.65 -10.03 -1.47
N ALA A 442 11.70 -10.62 -2.65
CA ALA A 442 12.08 -12.00 -2.87
C ALA A 442 12.94 -12.15 -4.13
N LEU A 443 13.85 -13.10 -4.09
CA LEU A 443 14.67 -13.53 -5.24
C LEU A 443 14.18 -14.88 -5.76
N LEU A 444 14.18 -15.03 -7.07
CA LEU A 444 13.89 -16.28 -7.75
C LEU A 444 15.12 -16.67 -8.57
N HIS A 445 15.64 -17.88 -8.32
CA HIS A 445 16.75 -18.44 -9.10
C HIS A 445 16.18 -19.26 -10.27
N MET A 446 16.72 -19.04 -11.46
CA MET A 446 16.32 -19.77 -12.66
C MET A 446 17.12 -21.06 -12.77
N ARG A 447 16.42 -22.16 -13.08
CA ARG A 447 17.04 -23.48 -13.27
C ARG A 447 18.04 -23.52 -14.44
N ARG A 448 17.90 -22.62 -15.41
CA ARG A 448 18.82 -22.47 -16.55
C ARG A 448 18.99 -20.99 -16.88
N PRO A 449 20.22 -20.55 -17.22
CA PRO A 449 20.45 -19.18 -17.68
C PRO A 449 19.62 -18.85 -18.92
N VAL A 450 19.12 -17.62 -19.00
CA VAL A 450 18.42 -17.09 -20.18
C VAL A 450 19.40 -16.36 -21.11
N THR A 451 19.22 -16.52 -22.42
CA THR A 451 20.00 -15.75 -23.40
C THR A 451 19.41 -14.35 -23.56
N PHE A 452 20.25 -13.32 -23.46
CA PHE A 452 19.84 -11.94 -23.72
C PHE A 452 19.52 -11.72 -25.21
N THR A 453 18.54 -10.87 -25.46
CA THR A 453 18.05 -10.51 -26.79
C THR A 453 17.61 -9.05 -26.78
N ASP A 454 17.17 -8.52 -27.93
CA ASP A 454 16.64 -7.16 -28.02
C ASP A 454 15.46 -6.88 -27.08
N LYS A 455 14.77 -7.94 -26.61
CA LYS A 455 13.58 -7.87 -25.78
C LYS A 455 13.77 -8.49 -24.40
N ILE A 456 14.91 -9.11 -24.13
CA ILE A 456 15.26 -9.73 -22.84
C ILE A 456 16.64 -9.23 -22.44
N HIS A 457 16.69 -8.29 -21.50
CA HIS A 457 17.93 -7.63 -21.10
C HIS A 457 17.83 -7.15 -19.65
N PRO A 458 18.85 -7.32 -18.79
CA PRO A 458 18.72 -7.09 -17.36
C PRO A 458 18.74 -5.61 -16.97
N ILE A 459 18.15 -5.27 -15.82
CA ILE A 459 18.19 -3.94 -15.20
C ILE A 459 19.33 -3.82 -14.19
N CYS A 460 19.91 -2.62 -14.02
CA CYS A 460 20.96 -2.42 -13.02
C CYS A 460 20.40 -2.30 -11.60
N LEU A 461 21.16 -2.81 -10.63
CA LEU A 461 20.95 -2.54 -9.21
C LEU A 461 21.79 -1.35 -8.74
N PRO A 462 21.23 -0.43 -7.93
CA PRO A 462 21.90 0.82 -7.59
C PRO A 462 22.87 0.66 -6.41
N SER A 463 24.01 1.32 -6.51
CA SER A 463 24.86 1.59 -5.33
C SER A 463 24.25 2.70 -4.47
N LYS A 464 24.70 2.84 -3.22
CA LYS A 464 24.23 3.91 -2.30
C LYS A 464 24.39 5.33 -2.92
N PRO A 465 25.53 5.70 -3.55
CA PRO A 465 25.67 7.01 -4.20
C PRO A 465 24.69 7.23 -5.36
N VAL A 466 24.49 6.21 -6.21
CA VAL A 466 23.57 6.29 -7.35
C VAL A 466 22.13 6.43 -6.87
N ALA A 467 21.72 5.65 -5.87
CA ALA A 467 20.40 5.76 -5.26
C ALA A 467 20.19 7.16 -4.67
N LYS A 468 21.14 7.68 -3.90
CA LYS A 468 21.05 9.02 -3.30
C LYS A 468 20.89 10.13 -4.34
N PHE A 469 21.61 10.03 -5.47
CA PHE A 469 21.48 10.99 -6.57
C PHE A 469 20.10 10.89 -7.24
N LEU A 470 19.66 9.69 -7.61
CA LEU A 470 18.43 9.50 -8.36
C LEU A 470 17.18 9.82 -7.54
N MET A 471 17.25 9.64 -6.23
CA MET A 471 16.16 9.92 -5.31
C MET A 471 16.03 11.38 -4.87
N SER A 472 16.87 12.28 -5.39
CA SER A 472 16.72 13.70 -5.11
C SER A 472 15.47 14.27 -5.79
N GLU A 473 14.93 15.36 -5.25
CA GLU A 473 13.81 16.07 -5.87
C GLU A 473 14.13 16.44 -7.33
N GLY A 474 13.10 16.41 -8.18
CA GLY A 474 13.21 16.76 -9.60
C GLY A 474 13.36 15.57 -10.57
N PHE A 475 13.69 14.37 -10.07
CA PHE A 475 13.65 13.16 -10.88
C PHE A 475 12.32 12.42 -10.73
N LYS A 476 11.82 11.88 -11.86
CA LYS A 476 10.70 10.92 -11.85
C LYS A 476 11.23 9.52 -12.09
N GLY A 477 10.62 8.54 -11.43
CA GLY A 477 10.81 7.15 -11.80
C GLY A 477 9.72 6.66 -12.74
N ARG A 478 9.96 5.53 -13.37
CA ARG A 478 9.05 4.85 -14.28
C ARG A 478 8.64 3.52 -13.69
N VAL A 479 7.34 3.25 -13.70
CA VAL A 479 6.77 1.94 -13.42
C VAL A 479 6.26 1.34 -14.72
N THR A 480 6.48 0.05 -14.91
CA THR A 480 5.99 -0.70 -16.07
C THR A 480 5.28 -1.98 -15.64
N GLY A 481 4.19 -2.31 -16.30
CA GLY A 481 3.45 -3.53 -16.01
C GLY A 481 2.14 -3.68 -16.77
N TRP A 482 1.40 -4.72 -16.41
CA TRP A 482 0.10 -5.03 -16.98
C TRP A 482 -0.99 -5.10 -15.90
N GLY A 483 -0.78 -4.37 -14.81
CA GLY A 483 -1.77 -4.16 -13.76
C GLY A 483 -2.98 -3.38 -14.26
N ASN A 484 -4.00 -3.32 -13.42
CA ASN A 484 -5.24 -2.63 -13.75
C ASN A 484 -4.97 -1.14 -14.00
N LEU A 485 -5.47 -0.60 -15.12
CA LEU A 485 -5.31 0.83 -15.45
C LEU A 485 -6.03 1.78 -14.48
N LYS A 486 -7.02 1.25 -13.78
CA LYS A 486 -7.84 1.99 -12.82
C LYS A 486 -8.17 1.06 -11.66
N GLU A 487 -8.32 1.66 -10.48
CA GLU A 487 -8.87 0.95 -9.34
C GLU A 487 -10.24 0.37 -9.71
N SER A 488 -10.37 -0.96 -9.62
CA SER A 488 -11.62 -1.67 -9.88
C SER A 488 -12.34 -1.95 -8.58
N TRP A 489 -13.61 -1.53 -8.51
CA TRP A 489 -14.50 -1.75 -7.37
C TRP A 489 -14.96 -3.20 -7.21
N ASN A 490 -14.76 -4.02 -8.25
CA ASN A 490 -14.92 -5.47 -8.20
C ASN A 490 -13.59 -6.13 -8.58
N PRO A 491 -12.86 -6.73 -7.64
CA PRO A 491 -11.58 -7.40 -7.91
C PRO A 491 -11.70 -8.62 -8.83
N ALA A 492 -12.91 -9.14 -9.06
CA ALA A 492 -13.18 -10.16 -10.08
C ALA A 492 -13.15 -9.57 -11.51
N VAL A 493 -13.41 -8.27 -11.67
CA VAL A 493 -13.28 -7.55 -12.94
C VAL A 493 -11.87 -6.97 -13.00
N ARG A 494 -10.96 -7.74 -13.60
CA ARG A 494 -9.60 -7.27 -13.91
C ARG A 494 -9.58 -6.69 -15.33
N ASN A 495 -9.60 -5.36 -15.42
CA ASN A 495 -9.39 -4.65 -16.69
C ASN A 495 -7.89 -4.54 -16.95
N LEU A 496 -7.25 -5.70 -17.15
CA LEU A 496 -5.83 -5.77 -17.42
C LEU A 496 -5.57 -5.33 -18.86
N PRO A 497 -4.67 -4.36 -19.10
CA PRO A 497 -4.29 -3.97 -20.45
C PRO A 497 -3.66 -5.16 -21.17
N SER A 498 -3.92 -5.26 -22.47
CA SER A 498 -3.30 -6.29 -23.30
C SER A 498 -1.84 -5.95 -23.61
N VAL A 499 -1.51 -4.66 -23.69
CA VAL A 499 -0.18 -4.13 -24.01
C VAL A 499 0.50 -3.67 -22.72
N LEU A 500 1.83 -3.81 -22.66
CA LEU A 500 2.63 -3.33 -21.53
C LEU A 500 2.41 -1.83 -21.35
N GLN A 501 2.10 -1.40 -20.14
CA GLN A 501 1.92 0.01 -19.81
C GLN A 501 3.16 0.59 -19.16
N GLN A 502 3.29 1.90 -19.24
CA GLN A 502 4.26 2.67 -18.48
C GLN A 502 3.62 3.92 -17.88
N ILE A 503 4.13 4.34 -16.72
CA ILE A 503 3.79 5.61 -16.10
C ILE A 503 5.03 6.18 -15.41
N HIS A 504 5.17 7.51 -15.41
CA HIS A 504 6.21 8.19 -14.62
C HIS A 504 5.60 8.80 -13.37
N LEU A 505 6.27 8.61 -12.25
CA LEU A 505 5.84 9.04 -10.94
C LEU A 505 6.96 9.83 -10.25
N PRO A 506 6.68 11.02 -9.71
CA PRO A 506 7.65 11.75 -8.92
C PRO A 506 7.87 11.05 -7.57
N ILE A 507 9.10 11.12 -7.07
CA ILE A 507 9.42 10.70 -5.71
C ILE A 507 8.78 11.68 -4.73
N VAL A 508 8.20 11.16 -3.65
CA VAL A 508 7.55 11.94 -2.60
C VAL A 508 8.47 12.00 -1.39
N ASP A 509 8.59 13.17 -0.78
CA ASP A 509 9.33 13.35 0.47
C ASP A 509 8.84 12.39 1.56
N GLN A 510 9.77 11.85 2.34
CA GLN A 510 9.48 10.80 3.31
C GLN A 510 8.54 11.28 4.44
N ASN A 511 8.61 12.55 4.84
CA ASN A 511 7.72 13.08 5.87
C ASN A 511 6.30 13.28 5.33
N ILE A 512 6.18 13.74 4.08
CA ILE A 512 4.89 13.83 3.39
C ILE A 512 4.28 12.43 3.24
N CYS A 513 5.08 11.46 2.78
CA CYS A 513 4.69 10.05 2.66
C CYS A 513 4.17 9.48 4.00
N ARG A 514 4.91 9.67 5.10
CA ARG A 514 4.49 9.22 6.45
C ARG A 514 3.23 9.92 6.94
N SER A 515 3.07 11.21 6.66
CA SER A 515 1.86 11.96 7.04
C SER A 515 0.62 11.57 6.25
N SER A 516 0.80 11.02 5.04
CA SER A 516 -0.30 10.63 4.16
C SER A 516 -1.07 9.40 4.64
N THR A 517 -0.50 8.60 5.57
CA THR A 517 -1.09 7.34 6.00
C THR A 517 -0.99 7.10 7.50
N SER A 518 -1.90 6.27 8.00
CA SER A 518 -1.87 5.76 9.39
C SER A 518 -0.97 4.53 9.56
N VAL A 519 -0.52 3.93 8.45
CA VAL A 519 0.40 2.79 8.44
C VAL A 519 1.81 3.29 8.73
N LYS A 520 2.55 2.60 9.59
CA LYS A 520 3.94 2.96 9.88
C LYS A 520 4.79 2.72 8.63
N ILE A 521 5.41 3.76 8.10
CA ILE A 521 6.33 3.66 6.95
C ILE A 521 7.77 3.64 7.46
N THR A 522 8.51 2.60 7.09
CA THR A 522 9.92 2.42 7.47
C THR A 522 10.85 3.00 6.42
N ASP A 523 12.15 3.10 6.72
CA ASP A 523 13.15 3.62 5.78
C ASP A 523 13.58 2.62 4.70
N ASN A 524 13.01 1.42 4.73
CA ASN A 524 13.05 0.45 3.63
C ASN A 524 11.94 0.67 2.60
N MET A 525 11.13 1.73 2.76
CA MET A 525 10.04 2.08 1.88
C MET A 525 10.16 3.54 1.45
N PHE A 526 9.70 3.84 0.25
CA PHE A 526 9.47 5.21 -0.22
C PHE A 526 8.13 5.31 -0.94
N CYS A 527 7.60 6.53 -1.01
CA CYS A 527 6.41 6.83 -1.78
C CYS A 527 6.78 7.44 -3.14
N ALA A 528 5.98 7.12 -4.16
CA ALA A 528 5.98 7.86 -5.41
C ALA A 528 4.55 8.07 -5.90
N GLY A 529 4.27 9.25 -6.43
CA GLY A 529 2.94 9.62 -6.90
C GLY A 529 2.72 11.13 -6.91
N TYR A 530 1.71 11.55 -7.65
CA TYR A 530 1.36 12.96 -7.82
C TYR A 530 0.66 13.53 -6.58
N LYS A 531 0.85 14.83 -6.34
CA LYS A 531 0.13 15.53 -5.26
C LYS A 531 -1.35 15.71 -5.63
N PRO A 532 -2.25 15.86 -4.65
CA PRO A 532 -3.68 16.05 -4.92
C PRO A 532 -3.98 17.26 -5.83
N ASP A 533 -3.18 18.31 -5.69
CA ASP A 533 -3.33 19.57 -6.44
C ASP A 533 -2.64 19.54 -7.81
N ASP A 534 -1.94 18.45 -8.16
CA ASP A 534 -1.34 18.31 -9.48
C ASP A 534 -2.45 18.09 -10.53
N ASN A 535 -2.25 18.70 -11.71
CA ASN A 535 -3.12 18.47 -12.87
C ASN A 535 -2.95 17.06 -13.47
N HIS A 536 -2.07 16.25 -12.89
CA HIS A 536 -1.60 14.94 -13.35
C HIS A 536 -1.99 13.89 -12.34
N ARG A 537 -2.40 12.72 -12.85
CA ARG A 537 -2.91 11.62 -12.04
C ARG A 537 -2.47 10.28 -12.59
N GLY A 538 -2.41 9.30 -11.71
CA GLY A 538 -2.06 7.93 -12.02
C GLY A 538 -1.13 7.33 -10.97
N ASP A 539 -1.18 6.00 -10.87
CA ASP A 539 -0.48 5.23 -9.86
C ASP A 539 -0.24 3.81 -10.36
N ALA A 540 0.71 3.12 -9.75
CA ALA A 540 0.85 1.67 -9.93
C ALA A 540 -0.36 0.97 -9.30
N CYS A 541 -0.86 -0.10 -9.91
CA CYS A 541 -2.08 -0.73 -9.43
C CYS A 541 -1.99 -2.26 -9.39
N GLU A 542 -3.08 -2.89 -8.96
CA GLU A 542 -3.22 -4.34 -8.83
C GLU A 542 -2.74 -5.07 -10.08
N GLY A 543 -1.75 -5.95 -9.92
CA GLY A 543 -1.08 -6.68 -11.01
C GLY A 543 0.30 -6.15 -11.39
N ASP A 544 0.64 -4.91 -11.03
CA ASP A 544 2.01 -4.36 -11.15
C ASP A 544 2.89 -4.72 -9.96
N SER A 545 2.30 -5.19 -8.85
CA SER A 545 2.99 -5.64 -7.64
C SER A 545 4.15 -6.59 -7.96
N GLY A 546 5.29 -6.38 -7.30
CA GLY A 546 6.54 -7.08 -7.59
C GLY A 546 7.30 -6.56 -8.80
N GLY A 547 6.68 -5.71 -9.64
CA GLY A 547 7.29 -5.08 -10.81
C GLY A 547 8.33 -4.01 -10.45
N PRO A 548 9.09 -3.53 -11.44
CA PRO A 548 10.19 -2.61 -11.21
C PRO A 548 9.75 -1.14 -11.18
N PHE A 549 10.28 -0.39 -10.20
CA PHE A 549 10.35 1.06 -10.25
C PHE A 549 11.77 1.46 -10.69
N VAL A 550 11.90 1.98 -11.91
CA VAL A 550 13.20 2.26 -12.55
C VAL A 550 13.44 3.75 -12.77
N MET A 551 14.71 4.15 -12.73
CA MET A 551 15.14 5.52 -12.99
C MET A 551 16.37 5.50 -13.90
N LYS A 552 16.49 6.49 -14.79
CA LYS A 552 17.63 6.61 -15.69
C LYS A 552 18.71 7.49 -15.06
N TYR A 553 19.91 6.95 -14.89
CA TYR A 553 21.06 7.70 -14.38
C TYR A 553 21.77 8.45 -15.51
N PRO A 554 21.74 9.80 -15.52
CA PRO A 554 22.25 10.57 -16.65
C PRO A 554 23.77 10.42 -16.86
N ALA A 555 24.55 10.24 -15.78
CA ALA A 555 26.00 10.19 -15.86
C ALA A 555 26.52 8.93 -16.60
N GLU A 556 25.79 7.81 -16.50
CA GLU A 556 26.15 6.55 -17.17
C GLU A 556 25.25 6.21 -18.36
N ASN A 557 24.17 6.98 -18.56
CA ASN A 557 23.13 6.68 -19.54
C ASN A 557 22.57 5.24 -19.38
N ARG A 558 22.35 4.81 -18.13
CA ARG A 558 21.84 3.48 -17.76
C ARG A 558 20.59 3.57 -16.92
N TRP A 559 19.75 2.54 -17.03
CA TRP A 559 18.57 2.37 -16.19
C TRP A 559 18.91 1.56 -14.93
N TYR A 560 18.41 2.03 -13.79
CA TYR A 560 18.58 1.44 -12.47
C TYR A 560 17.22 1.17 -11.83
N GLN A 561 17.06 0.00 -11.21
CA GLN A 561 15.87 -0.29 -10.40
C GLN A 561 16.06 0.25 -8.99
N ILE A 562 15.31 1.28 -8.62
CA ILE A 562 15.41 1.93 -7.31
C ILE A 562 14.46 1.32 -6.30
N GLY A 563 13.36 0.73 -6.78
CA GLY A 563 12.43 0.01 -5.93
C GLY A 563 11.64 -1.10 -6.60
N ILE A 564 10.89 -1.80 -5.77
CA ILE A 564 9.92 -2.82 -6.17
C ILE A 564 8.52 -2.29 -5.84
N VAL A 565 7.59 -2.36 -6.79
CA VAL A 565 6.18 -2.04 -6.58
C VAL A 565 5.64 -2.96 -5.49
N SER A 566 5.17 -2.43 -4.36
CA SER A 566 4.75 -3.23 -3.21
C SER A 566 3.23 -3.16 -3.01
N TRP A 567 2.73 -2.13 -2.33
CA TRP A 567 1.31 -1.96 -2.00
C TRP A 567 0.89 -0.48 -2.03
N GLY A 568 -0.42 -0.23 -1.89
CA GLY A 568 -0.99 1.12 -1.83
C GLY A 568 -2.29 1.13 -1.01
N GLU A 569 -2.69 2.28 -0.48
CA GLU A 569 -4.04 2.46 0.10
C GLU A 569 -5.11 2.66 -0.99
N GLY A 570 -4.99 1.95 -2.12
CA GLY A 570 -5.74 2.16 -3.37
C GLY A 570 -4.85 2.74 -4.48
N CYS A 571 -5.36 2.75 -5.72
CA CYS A 571 -4.63 3.28 -6.88
C CYS A 571 -5.13 4.69 -7.22
N ASP A 572 -4.23 5.66 -7.31
CA ASP A 572 -4.50 7.05 -7.75
C ASP A 572 -5.57 7.78 -6.92
N ARG A 573 -5.49 7.65 -5.59
CA ARG A 573 -6.42 8.29 -4.66
C ARG A 573 -5.92 9.63 -4.15
N ASP A 574 -6.85 10.55 -3.92
CA ASP A 574 -6.53 11.87 -3.37
C ASP A 574 -5.84 11.75 -2.00
N GLY A 575 -4.68 12.39 -1.90
CA GLY A 575 -3.87 12.40 -0.69
C GLY A 575 -3.16 11.09 -0.38
N LYS A 576 -3.10 10.16 -1.33
CA LYS A 576 -2.43 8.85 -1.20
C LYS A 576 -1.39 8.66 -2.29
N TYR A 577 -0.43 7.78 -2.02
CA TYR A 577 0.69 7.47 -2.90
C TYR A 577 0.89 5.96 -3.00
N GLY A 578 1.54 5.50 -4.06
CA GLY A 578 2.04 4.13 -4.16
C GLY A 578 3.26 3.93 -3.26
N PHE A 579 3.38 2.77 -2.63
CA PHE A 579 4.52 2.41 -1.78
C PHE A 579 5.44 1.40 -2.48
N TYR A 580 6.73 1.64 -2.35
CA TYR A 580 7.78 0.89 -3.02
C TYR A 580 8.83 0.42 -2.02
N THR A 581 9.30 -0.82 -2.14
CA THR A 581 10.41 -1.35 -1.35
C THR A 581 11.73 -0.80 -1.87
N HIS A 582 12.59 -0.28 -1.01
CA HIS A 582 13.91 0.25 -1.36
C HIS A 582 14.92 -0.85 -1.72
N LEU A 583 15.55 -0.75 -2.89
CA LEU A 583 16.54 -1.75 -3.31
C LEU A 583 17.95 -1.53 -2.81
N PHE A 584 18.40 -0.28 -2.67
CA PHE A 584 19.79 -0.02 -2.29
C PHE A 584 20.15 -0.65 -0.93
N ARG A 585 19.21 -0.68 0.04
CA ARG A 585 19.37 -1.31 1.36
C ARG A 585 19.39 -2.84 1.31
N MET A 586 18.93 -3.43 0.21
CA MET A 586 18.80 -4.88 0.06
C MET A 586 19.92 -5.47 -0.81
N THR A 587 20.78 -4.63 -1.40
CA THR A 587 21.87 -5.07 -2.30
C THR A 587 22.85 -6.04 -1.64
N ARG A 588 23.17 -5.83 -0.37
CA ARG A 588 24.06 -6.73 0.39
C ARG A 588 23.40 -8.07 0.72
N TRP A 589 22.12 -8.04 1.10
CA TRP A 589 21.34 -9.27 1.25
C TRP A 589 21.28 -10.05 -0.07
N ILE A 590 21.00 -9.36 -1.19
CA ILE A 590 21.02 -9.97 -2.53
C ILE A 590 22.37 -10.63 -2.80
N GLY A 591 23.49 -9.93 -2.56
CA GLY A 591 24.83 -10.47 -2.77
C GLY A 591 25.11 -11.72 -1.92
N LYS A 592 24.76 -11.68 -0.62
CA LYS A 592 24.90 -12.82 0.30
C LYS A 592 24.09 -14.03 -0.14
N VAL A 593 22.88 -13.82 -0.66
CA VAL A 593 22.02 -14.89 -1.19
C VAL A 593 22.63 -15.52 -2.45
N ILE A 594 23.11 -14.68 -3.38
CA ILE A 594 23.73 -15.14 -4.63
C ILE A 594 25.00 -15.96 -4.33
N GLU A 595 25.85 -15.49 -3.43
CA GLU A 595 27.06 -16.21 -2.98
C GLU A 595 26.72 -17.57 -2.37
N LYS A 596 25.67 -17.64 -1.55
CA LYS A 596 25.22 -18.87 -0.90
C LYS A 596 24.85 -19.96 -1.91
N MET A 597 24.15 -19.60 -2.99
CA MET A 597 23.73 -20.55 -4.03
C MET A 597 24.89 -21.01 -4.91
N GLY A 598 25.90 -20.17 -5.13
CA GLY A 598 27.08 -20.56 -5.91
C GLY A 598 28.03 -21.53 -5.20
N GLY A 599 27.89 -21.71 -3.88
CA GLY A 599 28.72 -22.62 -3.08
C GLY A 599 28.21 -24.06 -3.02
N SER A 600 27.05 -24.39 -3.59
CA SER A 600 26.47 -25.74 -3.53
C SER A 600 26.83 -26.66 -4.69
N GLU A 601 27.61 -26.20 -5.68
CA GLU A 601 28.00 -27.00 -6.86
C GLU A 601 29.41 -27.63 -6.76
N ASP A 602 30.14 -27.41 -5.66
CA ASP A 602 31.51 -27.94 -5.45
C ASP A 602 31.55 -29.21 -4.54
N GLU A 603 30.42 -29.88 -4.30
CA GLU A 603 30.34 -31.24 -3.68
C GLU A 603 29.77 -32.26 -4.67
#